data_AF-A0A9K3M5R1-F1
#
_entry.id   AF-A0A9K3M5R1-F1
#
_cell.length_a   1.000
_cell.length_b   1.000
_cell.length_c   1.000
_cell.angle_alpha   90.00
_cell.angle_beta   90.00
_cell.angle_gamma   90.00
#
_symmetry.space_group_name_H-M   'P 1'
#
loop_
_entity.id
_entity.type
_entity.pdbx_description
1 polymer ?
#
loop_
_entity_poly.entity_id
_entity_poly.type
_entity_poly.pdbx_seq_one_letter_code
_entity_poly.pdbx_strand_id
1 'polypeptide(L)'
;MEDNDNVMFPTICCNHPKTIGMKRKRIALAQAAWLTTFWISALRRKHPNADIKMDGTTLQVVKGRDDSEEETTSVSVEWNKLLQKELKRLHVEDLGYLDAVELWATIPEEDKESRGRKDLERLEQQLSVKVVFLERHVLLVGAKAKLEKKCLVIRNVLAHYYWRLKGKQILL
;
A
#
# COMPACT_ATOMS: atom_id res chain seq x y z
N MET A 1 22.17 19.52 -51.82
CA MET A 1 21.79 18.13 -52.15
C MET A 1 22.37 17.30 -51.02
N GLU A 2 21.73 17.34 -49.85
CA GLU A 2 20.55 16.51 -49.45
C GLU A 2 21.05 15.11 -49.07
N ASP A 3 20.78 14.45 -47.95
CA ASP A 3 20.04 14.67 -46.69
C ASP A 3 20.63 13.63 -45.69
N ASN A 4 20.95 13.95 -44.43
CA ASN A 4 20.08 13.90 -43.23
C ASN A 4 19.30 12.59 -43.00
N ASP A 5 19.94 11.59 -42.38
CA ASP A 5 19.26 10.49 -41.68
C ASP A 5 19.37 10.68 -40.16
N ASN A 6 18.49 11.54 -39.64
CA ASN A 6 18.24 11.72 -38.22
C ASN A 6 17.13 10.74 -37.80
N VAL A 7 17.52 9.58 -37.26
CA VAL A 7 16.56 8.56 -36.76
C VAL A 7 15.94 9.07 -35.45
N MET A 8 14.83 9.79 -35.61
CA MET A 8 13.95 10.23 -34.54
C MET A 8 13.18 9.00 -34.00
N PHE A 9 13.58 8.49 -32.83
CA PHE A 9 12.76 7.55 -32.07
C PHE A 9 11.48 8.27 -31.59
N PRO A 10 10.27 7.77 -31.90
CA PRO A 10 9.06 8.38 -31.39
C PRO A 10 8.98 8.12 -29.87
N THR A 11 9.09 9.20 -29.09
CA THR A 11 8.72 9.21 -27.67
C THR A 11 7.20 9.06 -27.59
N ILE A 12 6.72 7.83 -27.52
CA ILE A 12 5.31 7.52 -27.29
C ILE A 12 5.01 7.77 -25.81
N CYS A 13 4.78 9.04 -25.47
CA CYS A 13 4.13 9.44 -24.21
C CYS A 13 2.62 9.14 -24.31
N CYS A 14 2.23 7.87 -24.13
CA CYS A 14 0.83 7.49 -23.98
C CYS A 14 0.31 7.83 -22.57
N ASN A 15 0.05 9.12 -22.30
CA ASN A 15 -0.76 9.54 -21.15
C ASN A 15 -2.26 9.44 -21.51
N HIS A 16 -2.81 8.23 -21.44
CA HIS A 16 -4.26 8.01 -21.53
C HIS A 16 -4.96 8.49 -20.23
N PRO A 17 -5.99 9.36 -20.29
CA PRO A 17 -6.64 9.91 -19.09
C PRO A 17 -7.35 8.87 -18.21
N LYS A 18 -7.70 7.69 -18.76
CA LYS A 18 -8.32 6.59 -17.99
C LYS A 18 -7.37 5.92 -16.99
N THR A 19 -6.06 5.89 -17.26
CA THR A 19 -5.08 5.20 -16.40
C THR A 19 -4.72 6.02 -15.16
N ILE A 20 -4.83 7.35 -15.23
CA ILE A 20 -4.55 8.27 -14.11
C ILE A 20 -5.56 8.09 -12.97
N GLY A 21 -6.85 7.94 -13.30
CA GLY A 21 -7.92 7.70 -12.32
C GLY A 21 -7.75 6.37 -11.58
N MET A 22 -7.39 5.30 -12.30
CA MET A 22 -7.11 4.00 -11.70
C MET A 22 -5.89 4.04 -10.78
N LYS A 23 -4.78 4.67 -11.20
CA LYS A 23 -3.57 4.76 -10.37
C LYS A 23 -3.84 5.47 -9.04
N ARG A 24 -4.61 6.57 -9.03
CA ARG A 24 -4.98 7.29 -7.81
C ARG A 24 -5.81 6.46 -6.85
N LYS A 25 -6.80 5.70 -7.37
CA LYS A 25 -7.62 4.79 -6.55
C LYS A 25 -6.78 3.73 -5.85
N ARG A 26 -5.84 3.12 -6.58
CA ARG A 26 -4.93 2.10 -6.03
C ARG A 26 -4.05 2.65 -4.91
N ILE A 27 -3.48 3.83 -5.11
CA ILE A 27 -2.68 4.52 -4.10
C ILE A 27 -3.51 4.79 -2.82
N ALA A 28 -4.73 5.31 -2.98
CA ALA A 28 -5.61 5.61 -1.85
C ALA A 28 -5.95 4.35 -1.04
N LEU A 29 -6.29 3.24 -1.70
CA LEU A 29 -6.56 1.95 -1.05
C LEU A 29 -5.34 1.40 -0.33
N ALA A 30 -4.16 1.56 -0.92
CA ALA A 30 -2.92 1.09 -0.33
C ALA A 30 -2.57 1.90 0.93
N GLN A 31 -2.71 3.23 0.87
CA GLN A 31 -2.56 4.12 2.03
C GLN A 31 -3.57 3.80 3.13
N ALA A 32 -4.83 3.56 2.77
CA ALA A 32 -5.88 3.13 3.70
C ALA A 32 -5.46 1.88 4.48
N ALA A 33 -5.01 0.85 3.77
CA ALA A 33 -4.59 -0.42 4.35
C ALA A 33 -3.40 -0.27 5.32
N TRP A 34 -2.46 0.64 5.03
CA TRP A 34 -1.36 0.94 5.94
C TRP A 34 -1.85 1.68 7.19
N LEU A 35 -2.70 2.70 7.01
CA LEU A 35 -3.24 3.50 8.12
C LEU A 35 -4.07 2.64 9.09
N THR A 36 -4.92 1.75 8.57
CA THR A 36 -5.72 0.83 9.39
C THR A 36 -4.84 -0.12 10.20
N THR A 37 -3.78 -0.64 9.59
CA THR A 37 -2.89 -1.61 10.24
C THR A 37 -2.02 -0.95 11.33
N PHE A 38 -1.34 0.15 11.00
CA PHE A 38 -0.28 0.71 11.85
C PHE A 38 -0.69 1.98 12.59
N TRP A 39 -1.37 2.90 11.90
CA TRP A 39 -1.63 4.23 12.45
C TRP A 39 -2.81 4.23 13.42
N ILE A 40 -3.94 3.61 13.07
CA ILE A 40 -5.11 3.51 13.98
C ILE A 40 -4.71 2.79 15.27
N SER A 41 -3.99 1.68 15.16
CA SER A 41 -3.50 0.91 16.31
C SER A 41 -2.57 1.75 17.21
N ALA A 42 -1.77 2.67 16.64
CA ALA A 42 -0.98 3.61 17.42
C ALA A 42 -1.82 4.75 18.02
N LEU A 43 -2.83 5.23 17.31
CA LEU A 43 -3.74 6.28 17.78
C LEU A 43 -4.63 5.82 18.93
N ARG A 44 -5.24 4.63 18.83
CA ARG A 44 -6.08 4.05 19.90
C ARG A 44 -5.31 3.89 21.21
N ARG A 45 -4.01 3.58 21.13
CA ARG A 45 -3.13 3.51 22.31
C ARG A 45 -2.89 4.87 22.97
N LYS A 46 -2.90 5.97 22.20
CA LYS A 46 -2.73 7.33 22.72
C LYS A 46 -4.04 7.96 23.17
N HIS A 47 -5.15 7.56 22.57
CA HIS A 47 -6.49 8.10 22.81
C HIS A 47 -7.48 6.95 23.04
N PRO A 48 -7.46 6.30 24.22
CA PRO A 48 -8.31 5.14 24.50
C PRO A 48 -9.81 5.48 24.52
N ASN A 49 -10.16 6.75 24.73
CA ASN A 49 -11.55 7.21 24.83
C ASN A 49 -12.17 7.64 23.49
N ALA A 50 -11.42 7.57 22.38
CA ALA A 50 -11.89 7.92 21.06
C ALA A 50 -12.20 6.65 20.25
N ASP A 51 -13.44 6.51 19.73
CA ASP A 51 -13.75 5.48 18.74
C ASP A 51 -13.31 5.98 17.36
N ILE A 52 -12.17 5.47 16.91
CA ILE A 52 -11.53 5.86 15.65
C ILE A 52 -11.76 4.76 14.62
N LYS A 53 -12.40 5.14 13.50
CA LYS A 53 -12.62 4.30 12.32
C LYS A 53 -12.07 4.97 11.08
N MET A 54 -11.57 4.15 10.16
CA MET A 54 -11.10 4.57 8.84
C MET A 54 -12.03 4.00 7.78
N ASP A 55 -12.51 4.85 6.89
CA ASP A 55 -13.22 4.44 5.67
C ASP A 55 -12.44 4.96 4.45
N GLY A 56 -11.77 4.05 3.73
CA GLY A 56 -10.89 4.42 2.63
C GLY A 56 -9.77 5.36 3.10
N THR A 57 -9.79 6.62 2.68
CA THR A 57 -8.84 7.66 3.13
C THR A 57 -9.45 8.69 4.07
N THR A 58 -10.64 8.42 4.59
CA THR A 58 -11.38 9.33 5.49
C THR A 58 -11.34 8.78 6.91
N LEU A 59 -11.01 9.65 7.86
CA LEU A 59 -11.02 9.30 9.28
C LEU A 59 -12.36 9.74 9.89
N GLN A 60 -13.04 8.81 10.56
CA GLN A 60 -14.22 9.08 11.38
C GLN A 60 -13.84 8.90 12.84
N VAL A 61 -14.06 9.94 13.64
CA VAL A 61 -13.83 9.90 15.08
C VAL A 61 -15.18 10.12 15.77
N VAL A 62 -15.67 9.07 16.41
CA VAL A 62 -16.87 9.14 17.25
C VAL A 62 -16.39 9.31 18.69
N LYS A 63 -16.56 10.51 19.26
CA LYS A 63 -16.34 10.74 20.69
C LYS A 63 -17.39 9.92 21.45
N GLY A 64 -16.96 9.08 22.40
CA GLY A 64 -17.86 8.37 23.29
C GLY A 64 -18.47 9.34 24.31
N ARG A 65 -19.82 9.41 24.30
CA ARG A 65 -20.75 9.84 25.37
C ARG A 65 -20.14 10.58 26.57
N ASP A 66 -19.77 11.83 26.38
CA ASP A 66 -20.21 12.97 27.20
C ASP A 66 -19.59 14.26 26.66
N ASP A 67 -20.40 15.32 26.75
CA ASP A 67 -20.11 16.74 26.58
C ASP A 67 -19.98 17.35 25.16
N SER A 68 -21.02 18.13 24.85
CA SER A 68 -21.04 19.36 24.05
C SER A 68 -20.86 19.28 22.52
N GLU A 69 -21.96 19.54 21.81
CA GLU A 69 -22.08 19.53 20.34
C GLU A 69 -21.19 20.58 19.63
N GLU A 70 -20.71 21.62 20.33
CA GLU A 70 -19.91 22.71 19.75
C GLU A 70 -18.40 22.39 19.56
N GLU A 71 -17.88 21.31 20.17
CA GLU A 71 -16.46 20.91 20.03
C GLU A 71 -16.17 19.97 18.85
N THR A 72 -17.19 19.52 18.13
CA THR A 72 -17.05 18.47 17.11
C THR A 72 -16.30 18.94 15.86
N THR A 73 -16.45 20.22 15.46
CA THR A 73 -15.85 20.76 14.24
C THR A 73 -14.35 21.04 14.41
N SER A 74 -13.93 21.61 15.55
CA SER A 74 -12.52 21.94 15.82
C SER A 74 -11.67 20.68 16.00
N VAL A 75 -12.21 19.67 16.69
CA VAL A 75 -11.57 18.37 16.89
C VAL A 75 -11.42 17.64 15.54
N SER A 76 -12.44 17.63 14.68
CA SER A 76 -12.37 17.04 13.33
C SER A 76 -11.29 17.67 12.45
N VAL A 77 -11.08 18.99 12.53
CA VAL A 77 -10.03 19.68 11.79
C VAL A 77 -8.62 19.27 12.25
N GLU A 78 -8.42 19.05 13.55
CA GLU A 78 -7.13 18.60 14.09
C GLU A 78 -6.79 17.17 13.65
N TRP A 79 -7.76 16.25 13.73
CA TRP A 79 -7.58 14.88 13.26
C TRP A 79 -7.26 14.79 11.76
N ASN A 80 -7.93 15.60 10.95
CA ASN A 80 -7.64 15.71 9.53
C ASN A 80 -6.23 16.25 9.26
N LYS A 81 -5.75 17.24 10.05
CA LYS A 81 -4.36 17.72 9.94
C LYS A 81 -3.34 16.61 10.25
N LEU A 82 -3.59 15.80 11.29
CA LEU A 82 -2.74 14.65 11.63
C LEU A 82 -2.74 13.60 10.52
N LEU A 83 -3.91 13.27 9.98
CA LEU A 83 -4.05 12.36 8.84
C LEU A 83 -3.26 12.84 7.63
N GLN A 84 -3.41 14.11 7.24
CA GLN A 84 -2.71 14.69 6.10
C GLN A 84 -1.19 14.70 6.31
N LYS A 85 -0.72 14.95 7.54
CA LYS A 85 0.71 14.86 7.87
C LYS A 85 1.24 13.45 7.70
N GLU A 86 0.48 12.44 8.12
CA GLU A 86 0.89 11.04 8.00
C GLU A 86 0.83 10.56 6.54
N LEU A 87 -0.23 10.90 5.80
CA LEU A 87 -0.38 10.59 4.37
C LEU A 87 0.77 11.15 3.53
N LYS A 88 1.23 12.37 3.82
CA LYS A 88 2.41 12.98 3.16
C LYS A 88 3.70 12.21 3.39
N ARG A 89 3.79 11.46 4.50
CA ARG A 89 4.97 10.67 4.86
C ARG A 89 4.97 9.28 4.21
N LEU A 90 3.79 8.80 3.83
CA LEU A 90 3.61 7.52 3.16
C LEU A 90 3.98 7.62 1.69
N HIS A 91 4.72 6.62 1.23
CA HIS A 91 4.99 6.37 -0.16
C HIS A 91 4.36 5.04 -0.56
N VAL A 92 3.85 4.99 -1.78
CA VAL A 92 3.28 3.79 -2.39
C VAL A 92 4.14 3.43 -3.58
N GLU A 93 4.76 2.26 -3.53
CA GLU A 93 5.54 1.68 -4.61
C GLU A 93 4.73 0.58 -5.27
N ASP A 94 4.48 0.72 -6.57
CA ASP A 94 3.81 -0.30 -7.37
C ASP A 94 4.87 -1.25 -7.92
N LEU A 95 4.83 -2.52 -7.48
CA LEU A 95 5.76 -3.56 -7.95
C LEU A 95 5.39 -4.06 -9.35
N GLY A 96 4.32 -3.54 -9.94
CA GLY A 96 3.85 -3.86 -11.27
C GLY A 96 2.87 -5.02 -11.29
N TYR A 97 2.74 -5.59 -12.48
CA TYR A 97 1.78 -6.63 -12.79
C TYR A 97 2.30 -7.99 -12.33
N LEU A 98 1.79 -8.48 -11.21
CA LEU A 98 2.24 -9.74 -10.57
C LEU A 98 1.10 -10.74 -10.36
N ASP A 99 -0.04 -10.55 -11.05
CA ASP A 99 -1.23 -11.41 -10.91
C ASP A 99 -1.61 -11.60 -9.44
N ALA A 100 -1.84 -10.49 -8.73
CA ALA A 100 -1.88 -10.44 -7.27
C ALA A 100 -2.82 -11.47 -6.61
N VAL A 101 -3.96 -11.77 -7.23
CA VAL A 101 -4.90 -12.81 -6.76
C VAL A 101 -4.27 -14.20 -6.78
N GLU A 102 -3.64 -14.58 -7.89
CA GLU A 102 -3.00 -15.89 -8.04
C GLU A 102 -1.71 -15.97 -7.21
N LEU A 103 -0.96 -14.88 -7.14
CA LEU A 103 0.22 -14.80 -6.30
C LEU A 103 -0.15 -15.00 -4.84
N TRP A 104 -1.18 -14.31 -4.34
CA TRP A 104 -1.67 -14.50 -2.97
C TRP A 104 -2.07 -15.94 -2.71
N ALA A 105 -2.78 -16.59 -3.64
CA ALA A 105 -3.18 -17.99 -3.55
C ALA A 105 -1.98 -18.96 -3.56
N THR A 106 -0.87 -18.57 -4.18
CA THR A 106 0.36 -19.38 -4.27
C THR A 106 1.19 -19.33 -2.99
N ILE A 107 1.09 -18.25 -2.21
CA ILE A 107 1.82 -18.12 -0.94
C ILE A 107 1.10 -18.98 0.11
N PRO A 108 1.72 -20.04 0.65
CA PRO A 108 1.12 -20.84 1.71
C PRO A 108 1.05 -20.03 3.01
N GLU A 109 0.17 -20.44 3.92
CA GLU A 109 0.08 -19.82 5.25
C GLU A 109 1.42 -19.91 6.00
N GLU A 110 2.01 -21.10 5.95
CA GLU A 110 3.31 -21.43 6.53
C GLU A 110 3.91 -22.63 5.75
N ASP A 111 5.13 -22.49 5.23
CA ASP A 111 5.91 -23.55 4.58
C ASP A 111 6.81 -24.25 5.62
N LYS A 112 7.43 -25.37 5.23
CA LYS A 112 8.34 -26.16 6.08
C LYS A 112 9.54 -25.37 6.63
N GLU A 113 9.88 -24.26 5.99
CA GLU A 113 10.94 -23.33 6.41
C GLU A 113 10.38 -22.10 7.15
N SER A 114 9.14 -22.16 7.64
CA SER A 114 8.41 -21.02 8.25
C SER A 114 8.34 -19.79 7.35
N ARG A 115 8.43 -19.97 6.03
CA ARG A 115 8.22 -18.94 5.01
C ARG A 115 6.76 -18.99 4.56
N GLY A 116 6.13 -17.86 4.31
CA GLY A 116 4.71 -17.85 3.91
C GLY A 116 4.04 -16.53 4.24
N ARG A 117 2.71 -16.55 4.35
CA ARG A 117 1.93 -15.36 4.68
C ARG A 117 2.25 -14.83 6.08
N LYS A 118 2.40 -15.72 7.07
CA LYS A 118 2.78 -15.30 8.43
C LYS A 118 4.15 -14.64 8.50
N ASP A 119 5.11 -15.13 7.71
CA ASP A 119 6.44 -14.50 7.62
C ASP A 119 6.35 -13.13 6.96
N LEU A 120 5.54 -13.01 5.90
CA LEU A 120 5.27 -11.74 5.26
C LEU A 120 4.64 -10.74 6.24
N GLU A 121 3.63 -11.15 7.01
CA GLU A 121 2.99 -10.32 8.05
C GLU A 121 3.99 -9.92 9.15
N ARG A 122 4.88 -10.83 9.57
CA ARG A 122 5.93 -10.51 10.53
C ARG A 122 6.90 -9.47 9.98
N LEU A 123 7.32 -9.61 8.72
CA LEU A 123 8.19 -8.64 8.05
C LEU A 123 7.49 -7.29 7.88
N GLU A 124 6.21 -7.29 7.53
CA GLU A 124 5.36 -6.09 7.47
C GLU A 124 5.37 -5.35 8.82
N GLN A 125 5.17 -6.06 9.92
CA GLN A 125 5.19 -5.49 11.27
C GLN A 125 6.57 -4.94 11.65
N GLN A 126 7.63 -5.74 11.49
CA GLN A 126 9.00 -5.36 11.82
C GLN A 126 9.46 -4.12 11.04
N LEU A 127 9.10 -4.03 9.77
CA LEU A 127 9.46 -2.91 8.91
C LEU A 127 8.46 -1.76 8.97
N SER A 128 7.27 -1.97 9.56
CA SER A 128 6.13 -1.03 9.49
C SER A 128 5.81 -0.65 8.03
N VAL A 129 5.73 -1.67 7.19
CA VAL A 129 5.40 -1.59 5.76
C VAL A 129 4.21 -2.52 5.53
N LYS A 130 3.34 -2.19 4.58
CA LYS A 130 2.22 -3.04 4.19
C LYS A 130 2.36 -3.48 2.75
N VAL A 131 2.16 -4.77 2.49
CA VAL A 131 1.97 -5.34 1.16
C VAL A 131 0.47 -5.40 0.88
N VAL A 132 0.06 -4.86 -0.26
CA VAL A 132 -1.34 -4.79 -0.67
C VAL A 132 -1.49 -5.48 -2.02
N PHE A 133 -2.22 -6.59 -2.02
CA PHE A 133 -2.57 -7.35 -3.21
C PHE A 133 -3.86 -6.77 -3.78
N LEU A 134 -3.77 -6.12 -4.95
CA LEU A 134 -4.90 -5.41 -5.54
C LEU A 134 -5.05 -5.72 -7.02
N GLU A 135 -6.14 -6.40 -7.36
CA GLU A 135 -6.45 -6.84 -8.73
C GLU A 135 -5.27 -7.65 -9.33
N ARG A 136 -4.51 -7.04 -10.23
CA ARG A 136 -3.34 -7.64 -10.90
C ARG A 136 -2.01 -7.07 -10.42
N HIS A 137 -2.04 -6.15 -9.46
CA HIS A 137 -0.88 -5.43 -8.97
C HIS A 137 -0.60 -5.72 -7.49
N VAL A 138 0.69 -5.68 -7.13
CA VAL A 138 1.12 -5.72 -5.74
C VAL A 138 1.76 -4.38 -5.40
N LEU A 139 1.29 -3.78 -4.31
CA LEU A 139 1.75 -2.47 -3.86
C LEU A 139 2.48 -2.62 -2.53
N LEU A 140 3.57 -1.88 -2.35
CA LEU A 140 4.24 -1.69 -1.07
C LEU A 140 3.96 -0.29 -0.55
N VAL A 141 3.57 -0.20 0.72
CA VAL A 141 3.19 1.06 1.35
C VAL A 141 3.94 1.24 2.66
N GLY A 142 4.54 2.40 2.84
CA GLY A 142 5.22 2.75 4.09
C GLY A 142 6.00 4.04 3.98
N ALA A 143 6.82 4.33 4.98
CA ALA A 143 7.72 5.49 4.92
C ALA A 143 8.77 5.30 3.81
N LYS A 144 8.99 6.33 2.98
CA LYS A 144 9.91 6.29 1.82
C LYS A 144 11.28 5.67 2.15
N ALA A 145 11.93 6.13 3.21
CA ALA A 145 13.24 5.65 3.62
C ALA A 145 13.27 4.14 3.97
N LYS A 146 12.14 3.58 4.42
CA LYS A 146 12.03 2.14 4.73
C LYS A 146 11.83 1.31 3.46
N LEU A 147 11.02 1.81 2.52
CA LEU A 147 10.79 1.15 1.24
C LEU A 147 12.08 1.02 0.42
N GLU A 148 12.89 2.07 0.40
CA GLU A 148 14.16 2.08 -0.34
C GLU A 148 15.19 1.13 0.28
N LYS A 149 15.37 1.18 1.61
CA LYS A 149 16.51 0.51 2.27
C LYS A 149 16.21 -0.88 2.82
N LYS A 150 14.95 -1.15 3.22
CA LYS A 150 14.62 -2.32 4.06
C LYS A 150 13.65 -3.30 3.42
N CYS A 151 12.97 -2.93 2.34
CA CYS A 151 11.99 -3.81 1.69
C CYS A 151 12.58 -4.83 0.72
N LEU A 152 13.92 -4.93 0.59
CA LEU A 152 14.55 -5.94 -0.25
C LEU A 152 14.10 -7.36 0.12
N VAL A 153 13.99 -7.67 1.41
CA VAL A 153 13.56 -8.98 1.89
C VAL A 153 12.13 -9.29 1.45
N ILE A 154 11.20 -8.32 1.59
CA ILE A 154 9.82 -8.47 1.14
C ILE A 154 9.77 -8.67 -0.38
N ARG A 155 10.53 -7.88 -1.16
CA ARG A 155 10.60 -8.03 -2.62
C ARG A 155 11.11 -9.41 -3.02
N ASN A 156 12.13 -9.94 -2.34
CA ASN A 156 12.67 -11.28 -2.59
C ASN A 156 11.65 -12.37 -2.30
N VAL A 157 10.91 -12.27 -1.20
CA VAL A 157 9.83 -13.22 -0.87
C VAL A 157 8.76 -13.21 -1.97
N LEU A 158 8.29 -12.02 -2.38
CA LEU A 158 7.28 -11.89 -3.43
C LEU A 158 7.79 -12.42 -4.79
N ALA A 159 9.04 -12.11 -5.15
CA ALA A 159 9.66 -12.59 -6.38
C ALA A 159 9.79 -14.12 -6.41
N HIS A 160 10.15 -14.74 -5.28
CA HIS A 160 10.24 -16.19 -5.15
C HIS A 160 8.90 -16.89 -5.43
N TYR A 161 7.82 -16.40 -4.82
CA TYR A 161 6.48 -16.97 -5.05
C TYR A 161 5.94 -16.66 -6.44
N TYR A 162 6.27 -15.49 -7.00
CA TYR A 162 5.91 -15.16 -8.37
C TYR A 162 6.61 -16.07 -9.38
N TRP A 163 7.90 -16.37 -9.16
CA TRP A 163 8.63 -17.34 -9.98
C TRP A 163 8.00 -18.74 -9.91
N ARG A 164 7.60 -19.21 -8.72
CA ARG A 164 6.86 -20.47 -8.56
C ARG A 164 5.53 -20.47 -9.32
N LEU A 165 4.79 -19.35 -9.31
CA LEU A 165 3.54 -19.22 -10.05
C LEU A 165 3.78 -19.35 -11.57
N LYS A 166 4.76 -18.61 -12.11
CA LYS A 166 5.09 -18.69 -13.55
C LYS A 166 5.68 -20.04 -13.96
N GLY A 167 6.46 -20.69 -13.09
CA GLY A 167 6.96 -22.04 -13.33
C GLY A 167 5.85 -23.10 -13.45
N LYS A 168 4.74 -22.93 -12.71
CA LYS A 168 3.56 -23.80 -12.85
C LYS A 168 2.83 -23.63 -14.20
N GLN A 169 2.91 -22.45 -14.82
CA GLN A 169 2.30 -22.20 -16.14
C GLN A 169 3.06 -22.89 -17.29
N ILE A 170 4.32 -23.29 -17.11
CA ILE A 170 5.13 -23.93 -18.15
C ILE A 170 4.89 -25.46 -18.20
N LEU A 171 4.29 -26.03 -17.16
CA LEU A 171 4.07 -27.48 -17.02
C LEU A 171 2.64 -27.93 -17.36
N LEU A 172 1.84 -27.08 -18.01
CA LEU A 172 0.48 -27.38 -18.46
C LEU A 172 0.39 -27.39 -19.98
#